data_AF-A0A397C587-F1
#
_entry.id   AF-A0A397C587-F1
#
_cell.length_a   1.000
_cell.length_b   1.000
_cell.length_c   1.000
_cell.angle_alpha   90.00
_cell.angle_beta   90.00
_cell.angle_gamma   90.00
#
_symmetry.space_group_name_H-M   'P 1'
#
loop_
_entity.id
_entity.type
_entity.pdbx_description
1 polymer ?
#
loop_
_entity_poly.entity_id
_entity_poly.type
_entity_poly.pdbx_seq_one_letter_code
_entity_poly.pdbx_strand_id
1 'polypeptide(L)'
;VEITESLPATISKSEPISATAKRLTLTFDFNLIPSGRCDSSGAAWTNTVDIVVDDVSASSHWLVTQAIGATVKLYWIESNVRFEIDSPESIPSSVVFVSHGVGCVPFLVMLEGLYRVRETFYGSAVTLQVAPNQADVDAYTSAVTFTGKPIEWESSSIHYAPTVSADKLKDIAPNLAYSDLYVCGPADFIGTTEEAFVAAGGSKDRIHVYSFDNAQLGARKIE
;
A
#
# COMPACT_ATOMS: atom_id res chain seq x y z
N VAL A 1 -19.41 -0.17 13.30
CA VAL A 1 -19.63 -1.16 12.23
C VAL A 1 -19.63 -2.54 12.88
N GLU A 2 -20.73 -3.28 12.80
CA GLU A 2 -20.72 -4.72 13.08
C GLU A 2 -19.93 -5.36 11.95
N ILE A 3 -18.77 -5.95 12.26
CA ILE A 3 -18.00 -6.70 11.26
C ILE A 3 -18.64 -8.10 11.20
N THR A 4 -19.72 -8.22 10.44
CA THR A 4 -20.66 -9.34 10.62
C THR A 4 -20.20 -10.66 10.02
N GLU A 5 -19.22 -10.66 9.10
CA GLU A 5 -18.69 -11.90 8.51
C GLU A 5 -17.16 -11.87 8.40
N SER A 6 -16.52 -12.96 8.84
CA SER A 6 -15.08 -13.20 8.67
C SER A 6 -14.86 -14.34 7.69
N LEU A 7 -13.83 -14.25 6.86
CA LEU A 7 -13.40 -15.36 6.02
C LEU A 7 -12.33 -16.18 6.76
N PRO A 8 -12.54 -17.50 6.98
CA PRO A 8 -11.48 -18.34 7.51
C PRO A 8 -10.38 -18.51 6.46
N ALA A 9 -9.13 -18.36 6.89
CA ALA A 9 -7.97 -18.61 6.05
C ALA A 9 -6.91 -19.39 6.83
N THR A 10 -6.18 -20.26 6.14
CA THR A 10 -5.08 -21.03 6.73
C THR A 10 -3.75 -20.38 6.39
N ILE A 11 -2.87 -20.19 7.37
CA ILE A 11 -1.51 -19.72 7.11
C ILE A 11 -0.74 -20.87 6.44
N SER A 12 -0.46 -20.76 5.14
CA SER A 12 0.23 -21.80 4.37
C SER A 12 1.72 -21.55 4.22
N LYS A 13 2.17 -20.30 4.33
CA LYS A 13 3.59 -19.91 4.36
C LYS A 13 3.84 -18.75 5.33
N SER A 14 5.05 -18.70 5.86
CA SER A 14 5.56 -17.62 6.70
C SER A 14 7.04 -17.41 6.39
N GLU A 15 7.38 -16.30 5.73
CA GLU A 15 8.72 -16.02 5.23
C GLU A 15 9.23 -14.69 5.80
N PRO A 16 10.47 -14.61 6.33
CA PRO A 16 11.04 -13.35 6.76
C PRO A 16 11.32 -12.45 5.55
N ILE A 17 10.91 -11.18 5.63
CA ILE A 17 11.24 -10.14 4.65
C ILE A 17 12.39 -9.28 5.18
N SER A 18 12.31 -8.86 6.44
CA SER A 18 13.31 -8.04 7.12
C SER A 18 13.56 -8.54 8.53
N ALA A 19 14.36 -7.82 9.31
CA ALA A 19 14.57 -8.13 10.73
C ALA A 19 13.28 -8.10 11.56
N THR A 20 12.30 -7.30 11.15
CA THR A 20 11.04 -7.11 11.87
C THR A 20 9.81 -7.53 11.10
N ALA A 21 9.88 -7.78 9.78
CA ALA A 21 8.71 -8.11 8.99
C ALA A 21 8.70 -9.53 8.40
N LYS A 22 7.50 -10.09 8.26
CA LYS A 22 7.23 -11.35 7.57
C LYS A 22 6.18 -11.20 6.48
N ARG A 23 6.33 -11.99 5.41
CA ARG A 23 5.26 -12.32 4.46
C ARG A 23 4.52 -13.54 4.95
N LEU A 24 3.22 -13.43 5.12
CA LEU A 24 2.34 -14.57 5.38
C LEU A 24 1.48 -14.84 4.16
N THR A 25 1.48 -16.08 3.67
CA THR A 25 0.53 -16.53 2.65
C THR A 25 -0.67 -17.13 3.37
N LEU A 26 -1.83 -16.53 3.14
CA LEU A 26 -3.13 -16.99 3.62
C LEU A 26 -3.81 -17.77 2.50
N THR A 27 -4.27 -18.99 2.78
CA THR A 27 -4.95 -19.86 1.82
C THR A 27 -6.40 -20.06 2.24
N PHE A 28 -7.30 -19.85 1.28
CA PHE A 28 -8.73 -20.06 1.38
C PHE A 28 -9.11 -21.41 0.74
N ASP A 29 -10.22 -21.98 1.18
CA ASP A 29 -10.80 -23.21 0.63
C ASP A 29 -11.65 -22.95 -0.63
N PHE A 30 -11.79 -21.68 -1.03
CA PHE A 30 -12.41 -21.24 -2.27
C PHE A 30 -11.48 -20.32 -3.06
N ASN A 31 -11.75 -20.19 -4.36
CA ASN A 31 -11.00 -19.28 -5.21
C ASN A 31 -11.51 -17.85 -5.03
N LEU A 32 -10.56 -16.92 -4.92
CA LEU A 32 -10.78 -15.49 -4.97
C LEU A 32 -10.87 -15.04 -6.43
N ILE A 33 -11.84 -14.16 -6.68
CA ILE A 33 -12.00 -13.48 -7.97
C ILE A 33 -11.29 -12.13 -7.86
N PRO A 34 -10.25 -11.86 -8.67
CA PRO A 34 -9.64 -10.54 -8.72
C PRO A 34 -10.69 -9.48 -9.10
N SER A 35 -10.68 -8.35 -8.40
CA SER A 35 -11.51 -7.20 -8.73
C SER A 35 -11.28 -6.76 -10.18
N GLY A 36 -12.37 -6.50 -10.92
CA GLY A 36 -12.31 -5.83 -12.23
C GLY A 36 -12.23 -6.71 -13.48
N ARG A 37 -12.27 -8.05 -13.37
CA ARG A 37 -12.34 -8.96 -14.53
C ARG A 37 -13.41 -10.03 -14.34
N CYS A 38 -14.62 -9.75 -14.85
CA CYS A 38 -15.72 -10.72 -14.94
C CYS A 38 -15.71 -11.49 -16.28
N ASP A 39 -14.68 -11.30 -17.11
CA ASP A 39 -14.52 -11.86 -18.43
C ASP A 39 -13.58 -13.07 -18.43
N SER A 40 -14.02 -14.11 -19.14
CA SER A 40 -13.43 -15.46 -19.26
C SER A 40 -12.02 -15.53 -19.88
N SER A 41 -11.27 -14.43 -19.91
CA SER A 41 -9.92 -14.34 -20.43
C SER A 41 -8.88 -14.51 -19.32
N GLY A 42 -8.59 -15.75 -18.95
CA GLY A 42 -7.28 -16.18 -18.44
C GLY A 42 -6.75 -15.52 -17.15
N ALA A 43 -7.58 -14.87 -16.34
CA ALA A 43 -7.17 -14.45 -15.00
C ALA A 43 -6.87 -15.69 -14.16
N ALA A 44 -5.67 -15.74 -13.57
CA ALA A 44 -5.29 -16.83 -12.67
C ALA A 44 -6.11 -16.70 -11.38
N TRP A 45 -7.16 -17.51 -11.27
CA TRP A 45 -7.87 -17.76 -10.03
C TRP A 45 -6.84 -18.13 -8.97
N THR A 46 -6.83 -17.40 -7.86
CA THR A 46 -5.98 -17.71 -6.73
C THR A 46 -6.86 -17.99 -5.54
N ASN A 47 -6.48 -18.96 -4.71
CA ASN A 47 -7.07 -19.16 -3.41
C ASN A 47 -6.14 -18.63 -2.31
N THR A 48 -5.19 -17.76 -2.65
CA THR A 48 -4.23 -17.21 -1.70
C THR A 48 -4.15 -15.69 -1.73
N VAL A 49 -3.89 -15.11 -0.56
CA VAL A 49 -3.54 -13.70 -0.36
C VAL A 49 -2.23 -13.66 0.42
N ASP A 50 -1.30 -12.83 -0.05
CA ASP A 50 -0.09 -12.52 0.72
C ASP A 50 -0.31 -11.23 1.49
N ILE A 51 0.04 -11.24 2.78
CA ILE A 51 0.11 -10.05 3.62
C ILE A 51 1.53 -9.87 4.14
N VAL A 52 1.96 -8.61 4.22
CA VAL A 52 3.20 -8.23 4.88
C VAL A 52 2.86 -7.67 6.25
N VAL A 53 3.50 -8.21 7.28
CA VAL A 53 3.24 -7.84 8.67
C VAL A 53 4.55 -7.46 9.33
N ASP A 54 4.63 -6.25 9.87
CA ASP A 54 5.74 -5.76 10.69
C ASP A 54 5.50 -6.12 12.16
N ASP A 55 6.47 -6.77 12.80
CA ASP A 55 6.41 -7.29 14.17
C ASP A 55 6.75 -6.20 15.19
N VAL A 56 5.85 -5.23 15.32
CA VAL A 56 6.07 -4.01 16.14
C VAL A 56 5.08 -3.84 17.29
N SER A 57 4.10 -4.74 17.41
CA SER A 57 3.02 -4.68 18.40
C SER A 57 2.63 -6.08 18.90
N ALA A 58 1.90 -6.16 20.00
CA ALA A 58 1.45 -7.45 20.54
C ALA A 58 0.56 -8.24 19.56
N SER A 59 -0.30 -7.55 18.80
CA SER A 59 -1.20 -8.19 17.82
C SER A 59 -0.44 -8.66 16.58
N SER A 60 0.47 -7.84 16.05
CA SER A 60 1.33 -8.25 14.94
C SER A 60 2.24 -9.40 15.36
N HIS A 61 2.80 -9.37 16.57
CA HIS A 61 3.62 -10.44 17.13
C HIS A 61 2.84 -11.74 17.25
N TRP A 62 1.62 -11.69 17.80
CA TRP A 62 0.74 -12.85 17.86
C TRP A 62 0.50 -13.44 16.47
N LEU A 63 0.30 -12.61 15.44
CA LEU A 63 0.02 -13.07 14.08
C LEU A 63 1.26 -13.71 13.43
N VAL A 64 2.43 -13.06 13.50
CA VAL A 64 3.66 -13.57 12.83
C VAL A 64 4.29 -14.77 13.53
N THR A 65 3.86 -15.08 14.75
CA THR A 65 4.30 -16.25 15.53
C THR A 65 3.39 -17.46 15.38
N GLN A 66 2.25 -17.34 14.68
CA GLN A 66 1.37 -18.47 14.39
C GLN A 66 2.08 -19.54 13.56
N ALA A 67 1.79 -20.80 13.86
CA ALA A 67 2.31 -21.93 13.11
C ALA A 67 1.70 -22.00 11.70
N ILE A 68 2.48 -22.48 10.73
CA ILE A 68 1.94 -22.90 9.43
C ILE A 68 0.87 -23.99 9.69
N GLY A 69 -0.29 -23.84 9.05
CA GLY A 69 -1.49 -24.64 9.28
C GLY A 69 -2.48 -24.03 10.27
N ALA A 70 -2.13 -22.95 10.98
CA ALA A 70 -3.07 -22.24 11.84
C ALA A 70 -4.17 -21.55 11.01
N THR A 71 -5.41 -21.59 11.51
CA THR A 71 -6.54 -20.88 10.91
C THR A 71 -6.70 -19.52 11.57
N VAL A 72 -6.77 -18.48 10.75
CA VAL A 72 -7.07 -17.11 11.15
C VAL A 72 -8.41 -16.66 10.55
N LYS A 73 -9.08 -15.74 11.22
CA LYS A 73 -10.29 -15.08 10.72
C LYS A 73 -9.89 -13.76 10.09
N LEU A 74 -10.07 -13.65 8.77
CA LEU A 74 -9.83 -12.41 8.06
C LEU A 74 -11.09 -11.56 8.06
N TYR A 75 -10.91 -10.31 8.47
CA TYR A 75 -11.89 -9.25 8.36
C TYR A 75 -11.34 -8.22 7.38
N TRP A 76 -12.21 -7.59 6.59
CA TRP A 76 -11.81 -6.58 5.61
C TRP A 76 -12.62 -5.31 5.79
N ILE A 77 -12.04 -4.23 5.29
CA ILE A 77 -12.68 -2.93 5.17
C ILE A 77 -12.59 -2.56 3.71
N GLU A 78 -13.69 -2.04 3.17
CA GLU A 78 -13.67 -1.57 1.79
C GLU A 78 -12.85 -0.29 1.68
N SER A 79 -11.84 -0.31 0.82
CA SER A 79 -11.12 0.90 0.41
C SER A 79 -11.93 1.63 -0.66
N ASN A 80 -11.99 2.97 -0.53
CA ASN A 80 -12.59 3.89 -1.49
C ASN A 80 -11.65 4.25 -2.66
N VAL A 81 -10.43 3.71 -2.68
CA VAL A 81 -9.44 3.94 -3.75
C VAL A 81 -8.97 2.60 -4.27
N ARG A 82 -9.14 2.36 -5.57
CA ARG A 82 -8.83 1.09 -6.23
C ARG A 82 -8.30 1.35 -7.65
N PHE A 83 -7.06 1.82 -7.76
CA PHE A 83 -6.45 2.24 -9.03
C PHE A 83 -6.41 1.18 -10.15
N GLU A 84 -6.57 -0.10 -9.85
CA GLU A 84 -6.61 -1.16 -10.85
C GLU A 84 -7.98 -1.36 -11.52
N ILE A 85 -9.07 -0.87 -10.91
CA ILE A 85 -10.46 -1.08 -11.38
C ILE A 85 -11.25 0.21 -11.54
N ASP A 86 -10.82 1.28 -10.88
CA ASP A 86 -11.39 2.61 -11.03
C ASP A 86 -11.25 3.02 -12.50
N SER A 87 -12.27 3.71 -13.04
CA SER A 87 -12.18 4.19 -14.42
C SER A 87 -10.97 5.13 -14.53
N PRO A 88 -10.18 5.10 -15.62
CA PRO A 88 -8.98 5.93 -15.73
C PRO A 88 -9.24 7.43 -15.47
N GLU A 89 -10.46 7.88 -15.75
CA GLU A 89 -10.93 9.26 -15.56
C GLU A 89 -11.11 9.65 -14.09
N SER A 90 -11.31 8.66 -13.22
CA SER A 90 -11.43 8.81 -11.76
C SER A 90 -10.10 8.64 -11.03
N ILE A 91 -9.05 8.18 -11.72
CA ILE A 91 -7.69 8.06 -11.16
C ILE A 91 -6.99 9.41 -11.27
N PRO A 92 -6.34 9.92 -10.20
CA PRO A 92 -5.57 11.15 -10.27
C PRO A 92 -4.46 11.07 -11.32
N SER A 93 -4.33 12.10 -12.16
CA SER A 93 -3.34 12.15 -13.24
C SER A 93 -1.90 12.37 -12.73
N SER A 94 -1.72 12.77 -11.47
CA SER A 94 -0.42 12.83 -10.83
C SER A 94 -0.55 12.36 -9.39
N VAL A 95 0.12 11.25 -9.07
CA VAL A 95 0.05 10.61 -7.76
C VAL A 95 1.42 10.71 -7.08
N VAL A 96 1.42 11.10 -5.81
CA VAL A 96 2.61 11.11 -4.97
C VAL A 96 2.36 10.20 -3.77
N PHE A 97 3.08 9.09 -3.68
CA PHE A 97 3.06 8.18 -2.55
C PHE A 97 4.20 8.51 -1.60
N VAL A 98 3.93 8.76 -0.32
CA VAL A 98 4.96 9.01 0.69
C VAL A 98 4.75 8.08 1.87
N SER A 99 5.72 7.20 2.12
CA SER A 99 5.57 6.14 3.12
C SER A 99 6.70 6.11 4.12
N HIS A 100 6.42 5.62 5.32
CA HIS A 100 7.43 5.30 6.33
C HIS A 100 7.47 3.79 6.62
N GLY A 101 8.64 3.17 6.48
CA GLY A 101 8.86 1.74 6.77
C GLY A 101 7.87 0.84 6.03
N VAL A 102 7.22 -0.10 6.74
CA VAL A 102 6.22 -1.03 6.18
C VAL A 102 5.04 -0.32 5.50
N GLY A 103 4.80 0.97 5.80
CA GLY A 103 3.79 1.79 5.12
C GLY A 103 4.00 1.90 3.60
N CYS A 104 5.16 1.49 3.07
CA CYS A 104 5.38 1.44 1.63
C CYS A 104 4.61 0.32 0.93
N VAL A 105 4.26 -0.76 1.64
CA VAL A 105 3.56 -1.93 1.08
C VAL A 105 2.28 -1.56 0.33
N PRO A 106 1.29 -0.85 0.91
CA PRO A 106 0.07 -0.49 0.18
C PRO A 106 0.36 0.34 -1.07
N PHE A 107 1.37 1.22 -1.04
CA PHE A 107 1.71 2.06 -2.19
C PHE A 107 2.45 1.30 -3.29
N LEU A 108 3.24 0.29 -2.95
CA LEU A 108 3.82 -0.63 -3.92
C LEU A 108 2.71 -1.43 -4.63
N VAL A 109 1.70 -1.90 -3.90
CA VAL A 109 0.52 -2.57 -4.48
C VAL A 109 -0.28 -1.62 -5.37
N MET A 110 -0.55 -0.40 -4.91
CA MET A 110 -1.24 0.63 -5.69
C MET A 110 -0.47 1.01 -6.97
N LEU A 111 0.86 1.12 -6.88
CA LEU A 111 1.72 1.36 -8.04
C LEU A 111 1.67 0.19 -9.03
N GLU A 112 1.61 -1.05 -8.54
CA GLU A 112 1.40 -2.22 -9.40
C GLU A 112 0.04 -2.18 -10.10
N GLY A 113 -1.02 -1.76 -9.39
CA GLY A 113 -2.34 -1.51 -9.95
C GLY A 113 -2.30 -0.51 -11.11
N LEU A 114 -1.67 0.65 -10.90
CA LEU A 114 -1.45 1.66 -11.95
C LEU A 114 -0.64 1.10 -13.13
N TYR A 115 0.42 0.34 -12.85
CA TYR A 115 1.25 -0.29 -13.88
C TYR A 115 0.45 -1.28 -14.75
N ARG A 116 -0.52 -2.00 -14.17
CA ARG A 116 -1.39 -2.93 -14.90
C ARG A 116 -2.33 -2.22 -15.88
N VAL A 117 -2.70 -0.98 -15.60
CA VAL A 117 -3.57 -0.13 -16.44
C VAL A 117 -2.80 0.96 -17.21
N ARG A 118 -1.47 0.91 -17.21
CA ARG A 118 -0.60 1.94 -17.82
C ARG A 118 -0.89 2.27 -19.30
N GLU A 119 -1.48 1.33 -20.05
CA GLU A 119 -1.83 1.54 -21.46
C GLU A 119 -3.01 2.51 -21.63
N THR A 120 -3.82 2.71 -20.58
CA THR A 120 -4.98 3.61 -20.56
C THR A 120 -4.84 4.73 -19.52
N PHE A 121 -3.88 4.64 -18.62
CA PHE A 121 -3.56 5.68 -17.65
C PHE A 121 -2.48 6.64 -18.18
N TYR A 122 -2.88 7.89 -18.44
CA TYR A 122 -1.99 8.94 -18.96
C TYR A 122 -1.53 9.93 -17.87
N GLY A 123 -1.07 9.40 -16.74
CA GLY A 123 -0.60 10.18 -15.61
C GLY A 123 0.82 9.82 -15.16
N SER A 124 1.23 10.33 -14.00
CA SER A 124 2.52 10.00 -13.39
C SER A 124 2.39 9.56 -11.93
N ALA A 125 3.31 8.71 -11.48
CA ALA A 125 3.37 8.23 -10.10
C ALA A 125 4.78 8.41 -9.51
N VAL A 126 4.90 9.17 -8.43
CA VAL A 126 6.16 9.33 -7.70
C VAL A 126 6.02 8.69 -6.33
N THR A 127 6.93 7.79 -5.98
CA THR A 127 6.97 7.16 -4.66
C THR A 127 8.19 7.63 -3.89
N LEU A 128 8.00 8.10 -2.66
CA LEU A 128 9.05 8.36 -1.70
C LEU A 128 8.91 7.37 -0.53
N GLN A 129 9.91 6.50 -0.39
CA GLN A 129 10.03 5.58 0.74
C GLN A 129 10.96 6.20 1.77
N VAL A 130 10.46 6.38 2.99
CA VAL A 130 11.20 6.95 4.11
C VAL A 130 11.48 5.87 5.13
N ALA A 131 12.74 5.71 5.49
CA ALA A 131 13.19 4.82 6.55
C ALA A 131 14.60 5.23 7.01
N PRO A 132 15.05 4.84 8.20
CA PRO A 132 16.42 5.13 8.64
C PRO A 132 17.50 4.64 7.66
N ASN A 133 17.29 3.46 7.05
CA ASN A 133 18.17 2.90 6.03
C ASN A 133 17.37 2.44 4.80
N GLN A 134 17.96 2.62 3.62
CA GLN A 134 17.39 2.15 2.34
C GLN A 134 17.10 0.64 2.38
N ALA A 135 18.00 -0.14 2.97
CA ALA A 135 17.86 -1.60 3.05
C ALA A 135 16.57 -2.05 3.77
N ASP A 136 16.03 -1.20 4.66
CA ASP A 136 14.81 -1.51 5.42
C ASP A 136 13.56 -1.50 4.53
N VAL A 137 13.59 -0.77 3.40
CA VAL A 137 12.48 -0.64 2.45
C VAL A 137 12.69 -1.41 1.14
N ASP A 138 13.95 -1.62 0.74
CA ASP A 138 14.29 -2.43 -0.44
C ASP A 138 13.73 -3.85 -0.34
N ALA A 139 13.76 -4.43 0.87
CA ALA A 139 13.23 -5.76 1.13
C ALA A 139 11.74 -5.89 0.81
N TYR A 140 10.94 -4.83 1.04
CA TYR A 140 9.52 -4.83 0.72
C TYR A 140 9.25 -4.74 -0.78
N THR A 141 10.06 -3.98 -1.52
CA THR A 141 9.89 -3.82 -2.98
C THR A 141 9.93 -5.17 -3.69
N SER A 142 10.88 -6.03 -3.36
CA SER A 142 10.98 -7.39 -3.94
C SER A 142 9.93 -8.37 -3.40
N ALA A 143 9.41 -8.13 -2.20
CA ALA A 143 8.45 -9.03 -1.55
C ALA A 143 7.00 -8.83 -2.01
N VAL A 144 6.67 -7.61 -2.46
CA VAL A 144 5.30 -7.18 -2.75
C VAL A 144 4.98 -7.20 -4.24
N THR A 145 5.94 -6.94 -5.13
CA THR A 145 5.65 -6.94 -6.56
C THR A 145 5.42 -8.36 -7.08
N PHE A 146 4.40 -8.54 -7.93
CA PHE A 146 4.07 -9.85 -8.49
C PHE A 146 5.22 -10.49 -9.29
N THR A 147 6.09 -9.68 -9.88
CA THR A 147 7.26 -10.14 -10.64
C THR A 147 8.48 -10.43 -9.75
N GLY A 148 8.41 -10.09 -8.45
CA GLY A 148 9.55 -10.10 -7.54
C GLY A 148 10.66 -9.13 -7.95
N LYS A 149 10.35 -8.17 -8.83
CA LYS A 149 11.28 -7.17 -9.36
C LYS A 149 10.67 -5.77 -9.21
N PRO A 150 11.50 -4.72 -9.09
CA PRO A 150 11.01 -3.34 -9.16
C PRO A 150 10.18 -3.09 -10.44
N ILE A 151 9.15 -2.26 -10.31
CA ILE A 151 8.34 -1.84 -11.47
C ILE A 151 9.17 -0.85 -12.28
N GLU A 152 9.45 -1.20 -13.54
CA GLU A 152 10.09 -0.32 -14.51
C GLU A 152 9.03 0.27 -15.43
N TRP A 153 8.68 1.54 -15.21
CA TRP A 153 7.70 2.27 -16.00
C TRP A 153 8.07 3.75 -16.06
N GLU A 154 8.21 4.27 -17.28
CA GLU A 154 8.70 5.63 -17.57
C GLU A 154 7.91 6.76 -16.92
N SER A 155 6.62 6.56 -16.64
CA SER A 155 5.77 7.53 -15.94
C SER A 155 5.79 7.35 -14.42
N SER A 156 6.64 6.47 -13.90
CA SER A 156 6.81 6.24 -12.48
C SER A 156 8.26 6.34 -12.01
N SER A 157 8.43 6.72 -10.75
CA SER A 157 9.74 6.65 -10.09
C SER A 157 9.60 6.32 -8.61
N ILE A 158 10.56 5.58 -8.08
CA ILE A 158 10.67 5.26 -6.65
C ILE A 158 11.95 5.90 -6.13
N HIS A 159 11.82 6.69 -5.07
CA HIS A 159 12.89 7.41 -4.41
C HIS A 159 12.95 7.01 -2.95
N TYR A 160 14.11 7.24 -2.35
CA TYR A 160 14.32 7.08 -0.93
C TYR A 160 14.85 8.37 -0.31
N ALA A 161 14.50 8.57 0.96
CA ALA A 161 15.19 9.51 1.83
C ALA A 161 15.14 9.01 3.28
N PRO A 162 16.15 9.35 4.10
CA PRO A 162 16.08 9.06 5.54
C PRO A 162 14.98 9.83 6.26
N THR A 163 14.59 10.99 5.70
CA THR A 163 13.55 11.88 6.23
C THR A 163 12.81 12.55 5.08
N VAL A 164 11.52 12.85 5.26
CA VAL A 164 10.76 13.67 4.32
C VAL A 164 11.17 15.15 4.44
N SER A 165 11.22 15.87 3.31
CA SER A 165 11.41 17.32 3.29
C SER A 165 10.74 17.95 2.07
N ALA A 166 10.39 19.23 2.19
CA ALA A 166 9.77 19.97 1.08
C ALA A 166 10.70 20.06 -0.14
N ASP A 167 12.00 20.25 0.10
CA ASP A 167 12.99 20.29 -0.98
C ASP A 167 13.11 18.95 -1.71
N LYS A 168 13.08 17.84 -0.96
CA LYS A 168 13.10 16.51 -1.59
C LYS A 168 11.85 16.27 -2.41
N LEU A 169 10.68 16.67 -1.90
CA LEU A 169 9.42 16.55 -2.65
C LEU A 169 9.44 17.38 -3.94
N LYS A 170 9.94 18.63 -3.90
CA LYS A 170 10.09 19.49 -5.10
C LYS A 170 11.04 18.89 -6.14
N ASP A 171 12.12 18.27 -5.68
CA ASP A 171 13.12 17.60 -6.53
C ASP A 171 12.52 16.42 -7.31
N ILE A 172 11.73 15.57 -6.63
CA ILE A 172 11.25 14.31 -7.22
C ILE A 172 9.88 14.43 -7.89
N ALA A 173 9.06 15.41 -7.51
CA ALA A 173 7.71 15.60 -8.01
C ALA A 173 7.53 17.04 -8.54
N PRO A 174 7.77 17.30 -9.84
CA PRO A 174 7.70 18.65 -10.38
C PRO A 174 6.26 19.22 -10.47
N ASN A 175 5.23 18.37 -10.39
CA ASN A 175 3.82 18.74 -10.58
C ASN A 175 2.98 18.77 -9.29
N LEU A 176 3.61 18.94 -8.12
CA LEU A 176 2.96 18.84 -6.80
C LEU A 176 1.66 19.64 -6.64
N ALA A 177 1.55 20.81 -7.28
CA ALA A 177 0.34 21.64 -7.23
C ALA A 177 -0.93 20.93 -7.75
N TYR A 178 -0.76 19.92 -8.61
CA TYR A 178 -1.83 19.12 -9.19
C TYR A 178 -1.80 17.66 -8.74
N SER A 179 -0.86 17.30 -7.88
CA SER A 179 -0.70 15.93 -7.41
C SER A 179 -1.62 15.61 -6.24
N ASP A 180 -2.10 14.38 -6.22
CA ASP A 180 -2.75 13.77 -5.06
C ASP A 180 -1.69 13.05 -4.23
N LEU A 181 -1.49 13.53 -2.99
CA LEU A 181 -0.60 12.92 -2.01
C LEU A 181 -1.34 11.79 -1.29
N TYR A 182 -0.75 10.60 -1.30
CA TYR A 182 -1.12 9.51 -0.41
C TYR A 182 0.01 9.28 0.58
N VAL A 183 -0.30 9.34 1.87
CA VAL A 183 0.70 9.21 2.94
C VAL A 183 0.38 8.07 3.89
N CYS A 184 1.39 7.27 4.25
CA CYS A 184 1.23 6.15 5.18
C CYS A 184 2.43 6.03 6.13
N GLY A 185 2.17 6.03 7.44
CA GLY A 185 3.20 5.89 8.46
C GLY A 185 2.69 6.29 9.85
N PRO A 186 3.60 6.43 10.83
CA PRO A 186 3.29 6.98 12.15
C PRO A 186 2.66 8.38 12.10
N ALA A 187 1.89 8.75 13.11
CA ALA A 187 1.10 9.99 13.11
C ALA A 187 1.95 11.28 13.01
N ASP A 188 3.10 11.29 13.67
CA ASP A 188 4.10 12.36 13.60
C ASP A 188 4.74 12.47 12.21
N PHE A 189 5.03 11.33 11.59
CA PHE A 189 5.50 11.28 10.20
C PHE A 189 4.45 11.82 9.22
N ILE A 190 3.18 11.45 9.40
CA ILE A 190 2.07 11.95 8.58
C ILE A 190 2.02 13.47 8.68
N GLY A 191 1.94 14.03 9.89
CA GLY A 191 1.90 15.48 10.09
C GLY A 191 3.09 16.21 9.46
N THR A 192 4.30 15.66 9.63
CA THR A 192 5.52 16.22 9.01
C THR A 192 5.45 16.17 7.48
N THR A 193 4.90 15.10 6.91
CA THR A 193 4.75 14.94 5.46
C THR A 193 3.73 15.91 4.88
N GLU A 194 2.60 16.13 5.57
CA GLU A 194 1.59 17.10 5.16
C GLU A 194 2.17 18.52 5.09
N GLU A 195 2.89 18.93 6.13
CA GLU A 195 3.56 20.23 6.18
C GLU A 195 4.61 20.36 5.06
N ALA A 196 5.44 19.33 4.86
CA ALA A 196 6.43 19.31 3.80
C ALA A 196 5.80 19.39 2.40
N PHE A 197 4.69 18.69 2.16
CA PHE A 197 3.99 18.70 0.88
C PHE A 197 3.38 20.06 0.57
N VAL A 198 2.73 20.70 1.54
CA VAL A 198 2.19 22.06 1.37
C VAL A 198 3.31 23.07 1.14
N ALA A 199 4.40 22.98 1.92
CA ALA A 199 5.59 23.83 1.72
C ALA A 199 6.30 23.56 0.37
N ALA A 200 6.14 22.36 -0.19
CA ALA A 200 6.64 21.99 -1.50
C ALA A 200 5.78 22.57 -2.66
N GLY A 201 4.59 23.09 -2.35
CA GLY A 201 3.65 23.67 -3.32
C GLY A 201 2.41 22.82 -3.61
N GLY A 202 2.22 21.72 -2.88
CA GLY A 202 1.03 20.87 -2.96
C GLY A 202 -0.20 21.48 -2.28
N SER A 203 -1.39 21.00 -2.63
CA SER A 203 -2.65 21.44 -2.04
C SER A 203 -3.04 20.59 -0.82
N LYS A 204 -3.44 21.23 0.28
CA LYS A 204 -3.94 20.53 1.47
C LYS A 204 -5.19 19.69 1.19
N ASP A 205 -6.01 20.09 0.22
CA ASP A 205 -7.25 19.39 -0.15
C ASP A 205 -7.00 18.11 -0.96
N ARG A 206 -5.75 17.83 -1.33
CA ARG A 206 -5.33 16.67 -2.12
C ARG A 206 -4.47 15.69 -1.32
N ILE A 207 -4.64 15.69 0.01
CA ILE A 207 -3.90 14.82 0.92
C ILE A 207 -4.83 13.69 1.39
N HIS A 208 -4.38 12.46 1.16
CA HIS A 208 -5.08 11.23 1.50
C HIS A 208 -4.23 10.43 2.49
N VAL A 209 -4.68 10.38 3.76
CA VAL A 209 -4.00 9.60 4.79
C VAL A 209 -4.46 8.14 4.71
N TYR A 210 -3.51 7.25 4.47
CA TYR A 210 -3.70 5.80 4.55
C TYR A 210 -3.12 5.32 5.89
N SER A 211 -3.99 5.03 6.86
CA SER A 211 -3.59 4.65 8.21
C SER A 211 -3.99 3.21 8.53
N PHE A 212 -3.09 2.49 9.22
CA PHE A 212 -3.36 1.18 9.80
C PHE A 212 -3.91 1.27 11.25
N ASP A 213 -4.20 2.48 11.73
CA ASP A 213 -4.74 2.69 13.08
C ASP A 213 -6.26 2.48 13.14
N ASN A 214 -6.66 1.40 13.81
CA ASN A 214 -8.07 1.08 14.06
C ASN A 214 -8.80 2.13 14.91
N ALA A 215 -8.10 3.00 15.65
CA ALA A 215 -8.74 4.05 16.43
C ALA A 215 -9.46 5.09 15.54
N GLN A 216 -8.99 5.29 14.31
CA GLN A 216 -9.66 6.19 13.36
C GLN A 216 -10.92 5.58 12.72
N LEU A 217 -11.09 4.26 12.76
CA LEU A 217 -12.30 3.59 12.27
C LEU A 217 -13.53 3.89 13.14
N GLY A 218 -13.33 4.28 14.41
CA GLY A 218 -14.40 4.74 15.30
C GLY A 218 -14.80 6.21 15.13
N ALA A 219 -13.98 7.02 14.43
CA ALA A 219 -14.13 8.48 14.38
C ALA A 219 -14.82 9.00 13.10
N ARG A 220 -14.92 8.20 12.04
CA ARG A 220 -15.77 8.56 10.88
C ARG A 220 -17.20 8.13 11.16
N LYS A 221 -18.01 9.05 11.70
CA LYS A 221 -19.47 8.95 11.57
C LYS A 221 -19.80 8.85 10.08
N ILE A 222 -20.35 7.72 9.69
CA ILE A 222 -21.02 7.55 8.41
C ILE A 222 -22.34 8.31 8.53
N GLU A 223 -22.47 9.41 7.79
CA GLU A 223 -23.79 9.97 7.47
C GLU A 223 -24.49 9.11 6.42
#